data_AF-A0A962EH55-F1
#
_entry.id   AF-A0A962EH55-F1
#
_cell.length_a   1.000
_cell.length_b   1.000
_cell.length_c   1.000
_cell.angle_alpha   90.00
_cell.angle_beta   90.00
_cell.angle_gamma   90.00
#
_symmetry.space_group_name_H-M   'P 1'
#
loop_
_entity.id
_entity.type
_entity.pdbx_description
1 polymer ?
#
loop_
_entity_poly.entity_id
_entity_poly.type
_entity_poly.pdbx_seq_one_letter_code
_entity_poly.pdbx_strand_id
1 'polypeptide(L)'
;LYALMVARIEAGWIEAAAAHLSKRHCYEPSWDEKGGRAVGFEDISLYGLPIIQRRRIAFGPVDPAAARQLFLRHQLVRGEGPARHPVLAHNAAMREQARAKEEKLRRRGLLKDEEQLAEWFESRCPAEIIDSHGLLRWLKQATPAEQAALKLSLDDLVIPSAQGDEGFDFPDALEVQGARLRLEYHFDPNGDRDGVTATVRLAVLLGLSEAEIDWLVPGLREDKAAALIKSLPKALRRHVVPAPDFARAFLEAVRPRSAPFAVALAAYLSQVAGIDIRESDFDISTLPAYLSFNLRIVDEHGKVLTEERDLAAVKERFAEAARAAFAERVDAEFQRDHLSDWPLDELPLEISAEGGARAFPALYDDGQQVGLRAYADVAEAMAAHPRGVRRLVLIQIDDQLRYWQRHLKLSADAQMAYGVVDSIERLRRDVIEAAVDRVLADSPQQPKPKPKPEAAKVRAQDVRDFKALASAVRRPADNPAAGRSDLVSRPAAAHAELVGDAAHSGRDARSLRREQPGIRT
;
A
#
# COMPACT_ATOMS: atom_id res chain seq x y z
N LEU A 1 24.84 82.13 20.07
CA LEU A 1 23.43 82.51 20.31
C LEU A 1 22.98 81.78 21.56
N TYR A 2 22.41 82.46 22.56
CA TYR A 2 21.88 81.82 23.77
C TYR A 2 20.35 81.89 23.75
N ALA A 3 19.67 80.77 24.00
CA ALA A 3 18.23 80.74 24.13
C ALA A 3 17.86 80.99 25.60
N LEU A 4 17.40 82.20 25.92
CA LEU A 4 17.19 82.67 27.30
C LEU A 4 15.79 82.36 27.86
N MET A 5 14.87 81.89 27.03
CA MET A 5 13.47 81.55 27.39
C MET A 5 13.05 80.22 26.79
N VAL A 6 13.70 79.13 27.21
CA VAL A 6 13.39 77.77 26.73
C VAL A 6 12.38 77.09 27.66
N ALA A 7 11.46 76.33 27.07
CA ALA A 7 10.56 75.44 27.78
C ALA A 7 10.81 73.99 27.34
N ARG A 8 10.62 73.04 28.26
CA ARG A 8 10.68 71.62 27.92
C ARG A 8 9.48 71.27 27.03
N ILE A 9 9.75 70.56 25.95
CA ILE A 9 8.72 70.03 25.05
C ILE A 9 8.84 68.50 24.98
N GLU A 10 7.70 67.83 24.83
CA GLU A 10 7.65 66.41 24.50
C GLU A 10 7.47 66.23 22.99
N ALA A 11 8.11 65.22 22.40
CA ALA A 11 8.08 64.98 20.96
C ALA A 11 6.65 64.82 20.42
N GLY A 12 5.76 64.17 21.18
CA GLY A 12 4.35 63.98 20.79
C GLY A 12 3.56 65.28 20.64
N TRP A 13 3.93 66.37 21.35
CA TRP A 13 3.24 67.66 21.23
C TRP A 13 3.59 68.36 19.91
N ILE A 14 4.80 68.12 19.40
CA ILE A 14 5.29 68.73 18.16
C ILE A 14 4.49 68.22 16.96
N GLU A 15 4.10 66.93 16.96
CA GLU A 15 3.26 66.38 15.89
C GLU A 15 1.92 67.12 15.76
N ALA A 16 1.23 67.34 16.88
CA ALA A 16 -0.06 68.01 16.89
C ALA A 16 0.05 69.52 16.61
N ALA A 17 1.05 70.19 17.19
CA ALA A 17 1.19 71.65 17.09
C ALA A 17 1.83 72.12 15.76
N ALA A 18 2.67 71.30 15.14
CA ALA A 18 3.46 71.67 13.96
C ALA A 18 3.22 70.76 12.75
N ALA A 19 2.03 70.14 12.62
CA ALA A 19 1.68 69.25 11.52
C ALA A 19 1.87 69.85 10.11
N HIS A 20 1.77 71.17 9.98
CA HIS A 20 1.96 71.90 8.72
C HIS A 20 3.44 72.13 8.34
N LEU A 21 4.37 71.93 9.30
CA LEU A 21 5.82 72.07 9.10
C LEU A 21 6.54 70.72 9.09
N SER A 22 5.85 69.64 9.47
CA SER A 22 6.44 68.31 9.51
C SER A 22 6.42 67.64 8.14
N LYS A 23 7.46 66.85 7.87
CA LYS A 23 7.56 65.99 6.69
C LYS A 23 7.29 64.55 7.11
N ARG A 24 6.39 63.90 6.39
CA ARG A 24 6.01 62.50 6.57
C ARG A 24 6.68 61.67 5.49
N HIS A 25 7.30 60.56 5.87
CA HIS A 25 7.88 59.60 4.94
C HIS A 25 7.32 58.23 5.28
N CYS A 26 6.60 57.63 4.33
CA CYS A 26 5.98 56.31 4.48
C CYS A 26 6.76 55.28 3.66
N TYR A 27 7.04 54.12 4.24
CA TYR A 27 7.88 53.09 3.63
C TYR A 27 7.49 51.68 4.10
N GLU A 28 8.11 50.66 3.48
CA GLU A 28 7.89 49.24 3.78
C GLU A 28 6.41 48.83 3.74
N PRO A 29 5.69 49.03 2.62
CA PRO A 29 4.35 48.50 2.48
C PRO A 29 4.39 46.97 2.55
N SER A 30 3.58 46.41 3.44
CA SER A 30 3.45 44.98 3.66
C SER A 30 1.99 44.60 3.86
N TRP A 31 1.64 43.35 3.57
CA TRP A 31 0.31 42.83 3.82
C TRP A 31 0.17 42.33 5.26
N ASP A 32 -0.82 42.83 5.99
CA ASP A 32 -1.22 42.28 7.30
C ASP A 32 -2.27 41.18 7.06
N GLU A 33 -1.84 39.93 7.04
CA GLU A 33 -2.73 38.78 6.78
C GLU A 33 -3.88 38.65 7.78
N LYS A 34 -3.67 39.01 9.05
CA LYS A 34 -4.73 38.95 10.07
C LYS A 34 -5.69 40.11 9.90
N GLY A 35 -5.14 41.29 9.63
CA GLY A 35 -5.90 42.52 9.44
C GLY A 35 -6.58 42.63 8.07
N GLY A 36 -6.16 41.82 7.09
CA GLY A 36 -6.64 41.81 5.72
C GLY A 36 -6.42 43.15 4.99
N ARG A 37 -5.31 43.84 5.25
CA ARG A 37 -5.05 45.19 4.70
C ARG A 37 -3.56 45.46 4.56
N ALA A 38 -3.22 46.41 3.69
CA ALA A 38 -1.85 46.92 3.61
C ALA A 38 -1.51 47.82 4.81
N VAL A 39 -0.35 47.55 5.41
CA VAL A 39 0.24 48.30 6.52
C VAL A 39 1.66 48.72 6.14
N GLY A 40 2.16 49.79 6.73
CA GLY A 40 3.54 50.22 6.55
C GLY A 40 4.02 51.01 7.75
N PHE A 41 5.18 51.63 7.60
CA PHE A 41 5.76 52.48 8.63
C PHE A 41 5.83 53.93 8.16
N GLU A 42 5.64 54.85 9.10
CA GLU A 42 5.78 56.29 8.89
C GLU A 42 6.84 56.87 9.83
N ASP A 43 7.74 57.66 9.25
CA ASP A 43 8.63 58.56 9.98
C ASP A 43 8.15 60.00 9.81
N ILE A 44 8.13 60.74 10.90
CA ILE A 44 7.82 62.17 10.92
C ILE A 44 9.06 62.94 11.34
N SER A 45 9.47 63.91 10.52
CA SER A 45 10.57 64.81 10.81
C SER A 45 10.14 66.27 10.76
N LEU A 46 10.80 67.12 11.53
CA LEU A 46 10.66 68.58 11.48
C LEU A 46 12.05 69.18 11.29
N TYR A 47 12.23 69.90 10.17
CA TYR A 47 13.54 70.48 9.79
C TYR A 47 14.71 69.47 9.82
N GLY A 48 14.46 68.20 9.48
CA GLY A 48 15.46 67.13 9.46
C GLY A 48 15.66 66.43 10.82
N LEU A 49 14.99 66.87 11.88
CA LEU A 49 15.01 66.20 13.18
C LEU A 49 13.86 65.17 13.26
N PRO A 50 14.14 63.89 13.56
CA PRO A 50 13.10 62.88 13.71
C PRO A 50 12.27 63.15 14.97
N ILE A 51 10.95 63.23 14.81
CA ILE A 51 9.97 63.37 15.90
C ILE A 51 9.39 61.99 16.24
N ILE A 52 8.97 61.25 15.21
CA ILE A 52 8.43 59.89 15.33
C ILE A 52 9.16 59.03 14.33
N GLN A 53 9.60 57.87 14.78
CA GLN A 53 10.24 56.87 13.93
C GLN A 53 9.43 55.59 13.97
N ARG A 54 9.28 54.99 12.79
CA ARG A 54 8.73 53.64 12.58
C ARG A 54 7.35 53.44 13.21
N ARG A 55 6.45 54.42 13.07
CA ARG A 55 5.06 54.28 13.50
C ARG A 55 4.32 53.39 12.50
N ARG A 56 3.74 52.28 12.97
CA ARG A 56 2.88 51.43 12.13
C ARG A 56 1.61 52.20 11.75
N ILE A 57 1.32 52.26 10.46
CA ILE A 57 0.14 52.93 9.90
C ILE A 57 -0.60 52.03 8.91
N ALA A 58 -1.87 52.34 8.65
CA ALA A 58 -2.59 51.77 7.52
C ALA A 58 -2.06 52.42 6.23
N PHE A 59 -1.65 51.60 5.27
CA PHE A 59 -1.01 52.09 4.04
C PHE A 59 -2.02 52.48 2.95
N GLY A 60 -3.23 51.93 3.01
CA GLY A 60 -4.29 52.20 2.03
C GLY A 60 -4.59 53.68 1.77
N PRO A 61 -4.78 54.54 2.80
CA PRO A 61 -5.00 55.97 2.59
C PRO A 61 -3.79 56.76 2.09
N VAL A 62 -2.57 56.21 2.26
CA VAL A 62 -1.32 56.87 1.86
C VAL A 62 -1.02 56.59 0.39
N ASP A 63 -1.10 55.32 0.01
CA ASP A 63 -0.92 54.87 -1.37
C ASP A 63 -1.93 53.75 -1.68
N PRO A 64 -3.12 54.11 -2.21
CA PRO A 64 -4.14 53.15 -2.57
C PRO A 64 -3.69 52.17 -3.65
N ALA A 65 -2.81 52.58 -4.55
CA ALA A 65 -2.34 51.73 -5.65
C ALA A 65 -1.40 50.63 -5.14
N ALA A 66 -0.43 50.98 -4.29
CA ALA A 66 0.43 49.99 -3.64
C ALA A 66 -0.38 49.05 -2.73
N ALA A 67 -1.36 49.58 -1.99
CA ALA A 67 -2.25 48.76 -1.16
C ALA A 67 -3.10 47.79 -2.00
N ARG A 68 -3.61 48.25 -3.15
CA ARG A 68 -4.36 47.43 -4.11
C ARG A 68 -3.51 46.28 -4.65
N GLN A 69 -2.27 46.54 -5.06
CA GLN A 69 -1.36 45.51 -5.57
C GLN A 69 -1.08 44.44 -4.51
N LEU A 70 -0.82 44.85 -3.26
CA LEU A 70 -0.68 43.91 -2.15
C LEU A 70 -1.96 43.10 -1.90
N PHE A 71 -3.13 43.75 -1.94
CA PHE A 71 -4.41 43.07 -1.80
C PHE A 71 -4.64 42.02 -2.90
N LEU A 72 -4.41 42.35 -4.16
CA LEU A 72 -4.60 41.43 -5.28
C LEU A 72 -3.71 40.20 -5.12
N ARG A 73 -2.41 40.40 -4.89
CA ARG A 73 -1.44 39.30 -4.74
C ARG A 73 -1.74 38.43 -3.52
N HIS A 74 -1.89 39.02 -2.34
CA HIS A 74 -2.07 38.24 -1.12
C HIS A 74 -3.50 37.69 -0.99
N GLN A 75 -4.52 38.54 -1.03
CA GLN A 75 -5.89 38.10 -0.74
C GLN A 75 -6.53 37.32 -1.90
N LEU A 76 -6.34 37.73 -3.16
CA LEU A 76 -7.01 37.09 -4.30
C LEU A 76 -6.15 35.99 -4.93
N VAL A 77 -4.88 36.27 -5.24
CA VAL A 77 -3.98 35.33 -5.93
C VAL A 77 -3.50 34.21 -5.01
N ARG A 78 -3.02 34.51 -3.80
CA ARG A 78 -2.55 33.50 -2.84
C ARG A 78 -3.63 32.99 -1.89
N GLY A 79 -4.64 33.82 -1.60
CA GLY A 79 -5.66 33.50 -0.59
C GLY A 79 -5.22 33.79 0.86
N GLU A 80 -4.12 34.52 1.02
CA GLU A 80 -3.53 34.95 2.29
C GLU A 80 -4.30 36.16 2.84
N GLY A 81 -5.35 35.90 3.62
CA GLY A 81 -6.08 36.96 4.31
C GLY A 81 -7.29 36.43 5.06
N PRO A 82 -8.03 37.29 5.79
CA PRO A 82 -9.13 36.87 6.64
C PRO A 82 -10.45 36.70 5.87
N ALA A 83 -10.53 37.11 4.60
CA ALA A 83 -11.77 37.01 3.84
C ALA A 83 -12.19 35.56 3.62
N ARG A 84 -13.47 35.24 3.90
CA ARG A 84 -14.08 33.93 3.67
C ARG A 84 -15.37 34.11 2.87
N HIS A 85 -15.45 33.47 1.70
CA HIS A 85 -16.60 33.50 0.82
C HIS A 85 -16.58 32.27 -0.10
N PRO A 86 -17.74 31.73 -0.55
CA PRO A 86 -17.78 30.57 -1.46
C PRO A 86 -16.95 30.75 -2.75
N VAL A 87 -16.88 31.96 -3.32
CA VAL A 87 -16.02 32.27 -4.48
C VAL A 87 -14.54 32.07 -4.16
N LEU A 88 -14.08 32.51 -3.00
CA LEU A 88 -12.68 32.37 -2.58
C LEU A 88 -12.34 30.90 -2.26
N ALA A 89 -13.28 30.16 -1.69
CA ALA A 89 -13.13 28.73 -1.45
C ALA A 89 -13.04 27.94 -2.78
N HIS A 90 -13.87 28.28 -3.76
CA HIS A 90 -13.79 27.74 -5.13
C HIS A 90 -12.41 28.02 -5.73
N ASN A 91 -11.93 29.26 -5.68
CA ASN A 91 -10.62 29.64 -6.21
C ASN A 91 -9.48 28.89 -5.52
N ALA A 92 -9.55 28.70 -4.20
CA ALA A 92 -8.57 27.88 -3.48
C ALA A 92 -8.57 26.42 -3.97
N ALA A 93 -9.75 25.81 -4.14
CA ALA A 93 -9.86 24.46 -4.68
C ALA A 93 -9.33 24.35 -6.12
N MET A 94 -9.61 25.33 -6.99
CA MET A 94 -9.07 25.37 -8.35
C MET A 94 -7.55 25.49 -8.38
N ARG A 95 -6.95 26.29 -7.49
CA ARG A 95 -5.49 26.38 -7.35
C ARG A 95 -4.87 25.06 -6.92
N GLU A 96 -5.49 24.33 -5.98
CA GLU A 96 -5.03 22.99 -5.63
C GLU A 96 -5.13 22.01 -6.80
N GLN A 97 -6.23 22.03 -7.55
CA GLN A 97 -6.37 21.19 -8.75
C GLN A 97 -5.32 21.53 -9.81
N ALA A 98 -5.05 22.81 -10.02
CA ALA A 98 -4.04 23.26 -10.98
C ALA A 98 -2.62 22.87 -10.56
N ARG A 99 -2.28 22.98 -9.26
CA ARG A 99 -1.02 22.46 -8.71
C ARG A 99 -0.89 20.96 -8.90
N ALA A 100 -1.92 20.19 -8.54
CA ALA A 100 -1.93 18.74 -8.75
C ALA A 100 -1.74 18.37 -10.23
N LYS A 101 -2.30 19.17 -11.15
CA LYS A 101 -2.10 19.02 -12.59
C LYS A 101 -0.66 19.32 -13.03
N GLU A 102 -0.04 20.37 -12.51
CA GLU A 102 1.38 20.66 -12.78
C GLU A 102 2.31 19.55 -12.27
N GLU A 103 2.04 19.01 -11.08
CA GLU A 103 2.74 17.85 -10.52
C GLU A 103 2.57 16.59 -11.39
N LYS A 104 1.33 16.29 -11.80
CA LYS A 104 1.03 15.16 -12.70
C LYS A 104 1.75 15.26 -14.04
N LEU A 105 1.72 16.44 -14.66
CA LEU A 105 2.30 16.67 -15.99
C LEU A 105 3.82 16.87 -15.96
N ARG A 106 4.44 16.96 -14.77
CA ARG A 106 5.90 17.14 -14.58
C ARG A 106 6.50 18.30 -15.39
N ARG A 107 5.72 19.35 -15.64
CA ARG A 107 6.13 20.53 -16.42
C ARG A 107 6.00 21.77 -15.55
N ARG A 108 7.12 22.22 -14.95
CA ARG A 108 7.17 23.50 -14.25
C ARG A 108 6.87 24.65 -15.21
N GLY A 109 6.09 25.62 -14.76
CA GLY A 109 5.67 26.77 -15.55
C GLY A 109 4.44 26.48 -16.40
N LEU A 110 3.66 25.44 -16.07
CA LEU A 110 2.33 25.24 -16.65
C LEU A 110 1.30 26.20 -16.08
N LEU A 111 1.54 26.73 -14.88
CA LEU A 111 0.67 27.69 -14.24
C LEU A 111 1.07 29.11 -14.59
N LYS A 112 0.07 29.98 -14.75
CA LYS A 112 0.28 31.43 -14.83
C LYS A 112 0.95 31.92 -13.55
N ASP A 113 1.87 32.86 -13.71
CA ASP A 113 2.55 33.46 -12.56
C ASP A 113 1.62 34.36 -11.74
N GLU A 114 2.10 34.79 -10.58
CA GLU A 114 1.31 35.62 -9.65
C GLU A 114 0.94 36.97 -10.25
N GLU A 115 1.76 37.51 -11.16
CA GLU A 115 1.52 38.81 -11.78
C GLU A 115 0.38 38.71 -12.81
N GLN A 116 0.41 37.69 -13.66
CA GLN A 116 -0.66 37.39 -14.62
C GLN A 116 -1.99 37.13 -13.91
N LEU A 117 -1.98 36.43 -12.78
CA LEU A 117 -3.19 36.23 -11.98
C LEU A 117 -3.64 37.52 -11.30
N ALA A 118 -2.72 38.36 -10.82
CA ALA A 118 -3.06 39.67 -10.25
C ALA A 118 -3.72 40.57 -11.30
N GLU A 119 -3.18 40.65 -12.52
CA GLU A 119 -3.77 41.37 -13.66
C GLU A 119 -5.17 40.81 -14.03
N TRP A 120 -5.32 39.49 -14.04
CA TRP A 120 -6.61 38.83 -14.31
C TRP A 120 -7.67 39.24 -13.28
N PHE A 121 -7.31 39.31 -12.00
CA PHE A 121 -8.18 39.79 -10.94
C PHE A 121 -8.41 41.30 -11.00
N GLU A 122 -7.38 42.07 -11.35
CA GLU A 122 -7.46 43.53 -11.47
C GLU A 122 -8.51 43.95 -12.51
N SER A 123 -8.58 43.23 -13.64
CA SER A 123 -9.55 43.53 -14.70
C SER A 123 -11.01 43.19 -14.35
N ARG A 124 -11.25 42.48 -13.23
CA ARG A 124 -12.57 41.95 -12.84
C ARG A 124 -13.06 42.47 -11.49
N CYS A 125 -12.15 42.78 -10.58
CA CYS A 125 -12.47 43.30 -9.27
C CYS A 125 -12.54 44.85 -9.32
N PRO A 126 -13.58 45.48 -8.75
CA PRO A 126 -13.67 46.95 -8.71
C PRO A 126 -12.40 47.61 -8.15
N ALA A 127 -12.02 48.76 -8.73
CA ALA A 127 -10.76 49.44 -8.45
C ALA A 127 -10.69 50.03 -7.03
N GLU A 128 -11.83 50.28 -6.40
CA GLU A 128 -11.92 50.89 -5.07
C GLU A 128 -11.60 49.92 -3.93
N ILE A 129 -11.57 48.60 -4.21
CA ILE A 129 -11.38 47.58 -3.20
C ILE A 129 -9.88 47.38 -2.96
N ILE A 130 -9.37 47.76 -1.79
CA ILE A 130 -7.93 47.63 -1.48
C ILE A 130 -7.65 46.74 -0.27
N ASP A 131 -8.69 46.13 0.30
CA ASP A 131 -8.60 45.31 1.50
C ASP A 131 -9.67 44.20 1.52
N SER A 132 -9.49 43.25 2.43
CA SER A 132 -10.35 42.08 2.59
C SER A 132 -11.77 42.44 3.04
N HIS A 133 -11.94 43.53 3.77
CA HIS A 133 -13.25 43.96 4.27
C HIS A 133 -14.11 44.56 3.16
N GLY A 134 -13.50 45.39 2.31
CA GLY A 134 -14.08 45.93 1.09
C GLY A 134 -14.49 44.81 0.14
N LEU A 135 -13.64 43.80 -0.05
CA LEU A 135 -13.94 42.63 -0.87
C LEU A 135 -15.17 41.88 -0.35
N LEU A 136 -15.23 41.58 0.95
CA LEU A 136 -16.38 40.88 1.54
C LEU A 136 -17.68 41.69 1.45
N ARG A 137 -17.60 43.00 1.67
CA ARG A 137 -18.77 43.88 1.54
C ARG A 137 -19.30 43.87 0.11
N TRP A 138 -18.41 44.02 -0.87
CA TRP A 138 -18.79 44.01 -2.27
C TRP A 138 -19.32 42.63 -2.70
N LEU A 139 -18.66 41.52 -2.35
CA LEU A 139 -19.13 40.16 -2.68
C LEU A 139 -20.54 39.86 -2.16
N LYS A 140 -20.94 40.42 -1.02
CA LYS A 140 -22.30 40.27 -0.47
C LYS A 140 -23.38 40.99 -1.31
N GLN A 141 -22.99 42.05 -2.00
CA GLN A 141 -23.90 42.89 -2.81
C GLN A 141 -23.79 42.57 -4.30
N ALA A 142 -22.69 41.94 -4.72
CA ALA A 142 -22.40 41.56 -6.09
C ALA A 142 -23.44 40.57 -6.63
N THR A 143 -23.85 40.79 -7.87
CA THR A 143 -24.72 39.89 -8.62
C THR A 143 -24.05 38.53 -8.85
N PRO A 144 -24.84 37.47 -9.14
CA PRO A 144 -24.26 36.16 -9.46
C PRO A 144 -23.26 36.20 -10.64
N ALA A 145 -23.48 37.08 -11.61
CA ALA A 145 -22.58 37.27 -12.75
C ALA A 145 -21.23 37.87 -12.33
N GLU A 146 -21.24 38.91 -11.49
CA GLU A 146 -20.02 39.52 -10.95
C GLU A 146 -19.24 38.57 -10.04
N GLN A 147 -19.94 37.78 -9.23
CA GLN A 147 -19.32 36.73 -8.41
C GLN A 147 -18.72 35.62 -9.28
N ALA A 148 -19.40 35.23 -10.36
CA ALA A 148 -18.90 34.25 -11.31
C ALA A 148 -17.67 34.76 -12.07
N ALA A 149 -17.60 36.05 -12.38
CA ALA A 149 -16.44 36.65 -13.04
C ALA A 149 -15.15 36.47 -12.23
N LEU A 150 -15.22 36.46 -10.90
CA LEU A 150 -14.06 36.22 -10.02
C LEU A 150 -13.77 34.74 -9.72
N LYS A 151 -14.57 33.81 -10.23
CA LYS A 151 -14.28 32.38 -10.08
C LYS A 151 -13.26 31.94 -11.10
N LEU A 152 -12.14 31.41 -10.62
CA LEU A 152 -11.13 30.80 -11.47
C LEU A 152 -11.68 29.51 -12.10
N SER A 153 -11.29 29.26 -13.35
CA SER A 153 -11.34 27.95 -13.97
C SER A 153 -9.92 27.38 -14.10
N LEU A 154 -9.80 26.11 -14.50
CA LEU A 154 -8.49 25.51 -14.80
C LEU A 154 -7.79 26.22 -15.97
N ASP A 155 -8.53 26.66 -16.99
CA ASP A 155 -7.97 27.38 -18.15
C ASP A 155 -7.49 28.79 -17.78
N ASP A 156 -8.05 29.38 -16.72
CA ASP A 156 -7.55 30.65 -16.18
C ASP A 156 -6.20 30.47 -15.46
N LEU A 157 -5.91 29.27 -14.96
CA LEU A 157 -4.70 28.95 -14.19
C LEU A 157 -3.59 28.35 -15.05
N VAL A 158 -3.92 27.63 -16.12
CA VAL A 158 -2.98 26.86 -16.93
C VAL A 158 -2.63 27.61 -18.23
N ILE A 159 -1.39 27.46 -18.70
CA ILE A 159 -0.94 27.97 -20.01
C ILE A 159 -1.54 27.09 -21.13
N PRO A 160 -2.11 27.67 -22.21
CA PRO A 160 -2.87 26.94 -23.24
C PRO A 160 -2.19 25.76 -23.96
N SER A 161 -0.86 25.60 -23.84
CA SER A 161 -0.08 24.55 -24.51
C SER A 161 -0.20 23.14 -23.89
N ALA A 162 -1.12 22.93 -22.94
CA ALA A 162 -1.27 21.69 -22.16
C ALA A 162 -2.52 20.87 -22.57
N GLN A 163 -2.71 20.64 -23.87
CA GLN A 163 -3.85 19.86 -24.37
C GLN A 163 -3.45 18.39 -24.59
N GLY A 164 -4.04 17.49 -23.78
CA GLY A 164 -3.98 16.02 -23.87
C GLY A 164 -5.10 15.43 -22.99
N ASP A 165 -5.43 14.15 -23.16
CA ASP A 165 -6.42 13.48 -22.30
C ASP A 165 -5.75 13.05 -20.98
N GLU A 166 -5.67 14.00 -20.05
CA GLU A 166 -5.02 13.82 -18.74
C GLU A 166 -5.50 12.60 -17.97
N GLY A 167 -6.78 12.25 -18.09
CA GLY A 167 -7.35 11.11 -17.38
C GLY A 167 -6.81 9.77 -17.89
N PHE A 168 -6.50 9.69 -19.18
CA PHE A 168 -5.90 8.51 -19.79
C PHE A 168 -4.38 8.47 -19.60
N ASP A 169 -3.71 9.62 -19.79
CA ASP A 169 -2.26 9.70 -19.75
C ASP A 169 -1.71 9.58 -18.32
N PHE A 170 -2.41 10.15 -17.34
CA PHE A 170 -2.02 10.20 -15.93
C PHE A 170 -3.17 9.77 -15.00
N PRO A 171 -3.58 8.49 -15.04
CA PRO A 171 -4.72 8.00 -14.29
C PRO A 171 -4.47 8.00 -12.77
N ASP A 172 -5.51 8.15 -11.95
CA ASP A 172 -5.41 8.08 -10.49
C ASP A 172 -5.18 6.65 -9.97
N ALA A 173 -5.48 5.65 -10.80
CA ALA A 173 -5.24 4.25 -10.50
C ALA A 173 -4.88 3.46 -11.75
N LEU A 174 -4.03 2.45 -11.60
CA LEU A 174 -3.65 1.51 -12.65
C LEU A 174 -4.10 0.10 -12.26
N GLU A 175 -4.73 -0.61 -13.19
CA GLU A 175 -5.06 -2.03 -13.01
C GLU A 175 -3.94 -2.91 -13.54
N VAL A 176 -3.40 -3.76 -12.68
CA VAL A 176 -2.29 -4.70 -12.98
C VAL A 176 -2.72 -6.08 -12.51
N GLN A 177 -2.88 -7.04 -13.42
CA GLN A 177 -3.35 -8.40 -13.09
C GLN A 177 -4.60 -8.45 -12.17
N GLY A 178 -5.57 -7.56 -12.41
CA GLY A 178 -6.79 -7.42 -11.59
C GLY A 178 -6.61 -6.65 -10.28
N ALA A 179 -5.39 -6.28 -9.91
CA ALA A 179 -5.11 -5.42 -8.77
C ALA A 179 -5.20 -3.94 -9.15
N ARG A 180 -6.02 -3.18 -8.43
CA ARG A 180 -6.08 -1.72 -8.59
C ARG A 180 -5.03 -1.03 -7.72
N LEU A 181 -4.00 -0.48 -8.35
CA LEU A 181 -2.92 0.28 -7.73
C LEU A 181 -3.25 1.77 -7.73
N ARG A 182 -3.28 2.41 -6.56
CA ARG A 182 -3.46 3.86 -6.47
C ARG A 182 -2.16 4.57 -6.84
N LEU A 183 -2.24 5.59 -7.69
CA LEU A 183 -1.10 6.36 -8.15
C LEU A 183 -1.06 7.74 -7.51
N GLU A 184 0.13 8.17 -7.11
CA GLU A 184 0.45 9.51 -6.64
C GLU A 184 1.58 10.07 -7.49
N TYR A 185 1.45 11.31 -7.94
CA TYR A 185 2.41 11.96 -8.83
C TYR A 185 3.14 13.04 -8.05
N HIS A 186 4.47 13.04 -8.14
CA HIS A 186 5.29 14.04 -7.46
C HIS A 186 6.38 14.53 -8.41
N PHE A 187 6.48 15.85 -8.56
CA PHE A 187 7.53 16.48 -9.36
C PHE A 187 8.60 17.09 -8.45
N ASP A 188 9.65 16.32 -8.20
CA ASP A 188 10.82 16.77 -7.45
C ASP A 188 12.09 16.30 -8.15
N PRO A 189 12.66 17.08 -9.10
CA PRO A 189 13.82 16.67 -9.89
C PRO A 189 15.04 16.19 -9.09
N ASN A 190 15.13 16.53 -7.81
CA ASN A 190 16.24 16.17 -6.93
C ASN A 190 15.82 15.24 -5.78
N GLY A 191 14.55 14.85 -5.71
CA GLY A 191 13.99 14.06 -4.62
C GLY A 191 13.89 12.58 -4.94
N ASP A 192 14.05 11.73 -3.94
CA ASP A 192 13.96 10.28 -4.12
C ASP A 192 12.56 9.79 -4.50
N ARG A 193 11.52 10.61 -4.24
CA ARG A 193 10.11 10.32 -4.57
C ARG A 193 9.66 10.84 -5.94
N ASP A 194 10.57 11.40 -6.73
CA ASP A 194 10.27 11.93 -8.05
C ASP A 194 9.64 10.87 -8.96
N GLY A 195 8.62 11.30 -9.71
CA GLY A 195 7.88 10.47 -10.65
C GLY A 195 6.55 9.99 -10.10
N VAL A 196 6.24 8.72 -10.35
CA VAL A 196 4.94 8.13 -10.00
C VAL A 196 5.13 7.11 -8.89
N THR A 197 4.45 7.33 -7.77
CA THR A 197 4.40 6.38 -6.67
C THR A 197 3.15 5.51 -6.81
N ALA A 198 3.34 4.20 -6.93
CA ALA A 198 2.25 3.22 -6.96
C ALA A 198 2.10 2.56 -5.58
N THR A 199 0.93 2.69 -4.96
CA THR A 199 0.64 2.04 -3.68
C THR A 199 0.19 0.61 -3.90
N VAL A 200 0.93 -0.33 -3.33
CA VAL A 200 0.75 -1.78 -3.45
C VAL A 200 0.47 -2.37 -2.08
N ARG A 201 -0.65 -3.10 -1.95
CA ARG A 201 -0.94 -3.87 -0.74
C ARG A 201 -0.02 -5.10 -0.67
N LEU A 202 0.50 -5.39 0.52
CA LEU A 202 1.41 -6.52 0.75
C LEU A 202 0.84 -7.86 0.25
N ALA A 203 -0.46 -8.12 0.46
CA ALA A 203 -1.16 -9.33 0.01
C ALA A 203 -1.18 -9.53 -1.53
N VAL A 204 -0.91 -8.48 -2.32
CA VAL A 204 -1.00 -8.51 -3.79
C VAL A 204 0.39 -8.44 -4.44
N LEU A 205 1.42 -8.12 -3.65
CA LEU A 205 2.79 -7.85 -4.11
C LEU A 205 3.37 -8.97 -4.99
N LEU A 206 3.27 -10.22 -4.54
CA LEU A 206 3.86 -11.36 -5.24
C LEU A 206 3.25 -11.64 -6.60
N GLY A 207 2.00 -11.23 -6.78
CA GLY A 207 1.30 -11.40 -8.03
C GLY A 207 1.69 -10.39 -9.11
N LEU A 208 2.11 -9.18 -8.72
CA LEU A 208 2.33 -8.09 -9.67
C LEU A 208 3.28 -8.50 -10.81
N SER A 209 2.84 -8.27 -12.05
CA SER A 209 3.66 -8.53 -13.23
C SER A 209 4.75 -7.47 -13.36
N GLU A 210 6.01 -7.89 -13.35
CA GLU A 210 7.15 -7.00 -13.58
C GLU A 210 7.09 -6.36 -14.96
N ALA A 211 6.66 -7.13 -15.97
CA ALA A 211 6.44 -6.61 -17.30
C ALA A 211 5.42 -5.46 -17.27
N GLU A 212 4.22 -5.64 -16.69
CA GLU A 212 3.18 -4.60 -16.67
C GLU A 212 3.60 -3.35 -15.88
N ILE A 213 4.30 -3.52 -14.75
CA ILE A 213 4.82 -2.42 -13.95
C ILE A 213 5.89 -1.63 -14.71
N ASP A 214 6.73 -2.30 -15.50
CA ASP A 214 7.75 -1.66 -16.33
C ASP A 214 7.15 -0.75 -17.42
N TRP A 215 5.91 -0.99 -17.87
CA TRP A 215 5.25 -0.12 -18.87
C TRP A 215 4.85 1.26 -18.33
N LEU A 216 4.83 1.47 -17.01
CA LEU A 216 4.49 2.76 -16.40
C LEU A 216 3.09 3.28 -16.83
N VAL A 217 2.79 4.54 -16.48
CA VAL A 217 1.59 5.26 -16.93
C VAL A 217 1.74 5.72 -18.39
N PRO A 218 0.65 5.79 -19.19
CA PRO A 218 0.73 6.11 -20.62
C PRO A 218 1.47 7.41 -20.93
N GLY A 219 1.25 8.47 -20.14
CA GLY A 219 1.83 9.79 -20.35
C GLY A 219 3.34 9.88 -20.20
N LEU A 220 4.00 8.90 -19.58
CA LEU A 220 5.45 8.86 -19.40
C LEU A 220 6.15 7.85 -20.32
N ARG A 221 5.40 7.11 -21.14
CA ARG A 221 5.97 6.07 -22.02
C ARG A 221 6.80 6.66 -23.16
N GLU A 222 6.41 7.81 -23.71
CA GLU A 222 7.16 8.46 -24.80
C GLU A 222 8.52 8.91 -24.29
N ASP A 223 8.55 9.56 -23.12
CA ASP A 223 9.77 9.96 -22.44
C ASP A 223 10.66 8.77 -22.09
N LYS A 224 10.06 7.67 -21.61
CA LYS A 224 10.78 6.42 -21.31
C LYS A 224 11.45 5.83 -22.55
N ALA A 225 10.70 5.70 -23.64
CA ALA A 225 11.23 5.19 -24.90
C ALA A 225 12.33 6.11 -25.45
N ALA A 226 12.13 7.43 -25.44
CA ALA A 226 13.12 8.38 -25.91
C ALA A 226 14.41 8.37 -25.06
N ALA A 227 14.29 8.19 -23.74
CA ALA A 227 15.43 8.05 -22.83
C ALA A 227 16.22 6.77 -23.09
N LEU A 228 15.53 5.62 -23.26
CA LEU A 228 16.15 4.34 -23.63
C LEU A 228 16.86 4.43 -24.99
N ILE A 229 16.23 5.03 -26.00
CA ILE A 229 16.88 5.22 -27.31
C ILE A 229 18.16 6.07 -27.18
N LYS A 230 18.16 7.08 -26.31
CA LYS A 230 19.33 7.92 -26.06
C LYS A 230 20.46 7.17 -25.34
N SER A 231 20.13 6.20 -24.48
CA SER A 231 21.09 5.38 -23.74
C SER A 231 21.78 4.31 -24.59
N LEU A 232 21.25 4.00 -25.78
CA LEU A 232 21.88 3.08 -26.73
C LEU A 232 23.32 3.50 -27.10
N PRO A 233 24.22 2.52 -27.33
CA PRO A 233 25.54 2.75 -27.89
C PRO A 233 25.48 3.59 -29.18
N LYS A 234 26.47 4.47 -29.35
CA LYS A 234 26.54 5.42 -30.49
C LYS A 234 26.37 4.73 -31.86
N ALA A 235 26.86 3.50 -32.01
CA ALA A 235 26.78 2.72 -33.24
C ALA A 235 25.34 2.31 -33.60
N LEU A 236 24.50 2.02 -32.61
CA LEU A 236 23.09 1.66 -32.79
C LEU A 236 22.22 2.91 -32.87
N ARG A 237 22.45 3.87 -31.96
CA ARG A 237 21.65 5.10 -31.83
C ARG A 237 21.53 5.90 -33.12
N ARG A 238 22.59 5.96 -33.95
CA ARG A 238 22.59 6.70 -35.23
C ARG A 238 21.51 6.25 -36.22
N HIS A 239 20.98 5.03 -36.08
CA HIS A 239 19.93 4.48 -36.94
C HIS A 239 18.51 4.81 -36.46
N VAL A 240 18.38 5.36 -35.26
CA VAL A 240 17.10 5.63 -34.58
C VAL A 240 17.02 7.09 -34.09
N VAL A 241 17.45 8.02 -34.95
CA VAL A 241 17.39 9.48 -34.72
C VAL A 241 16.39 10.09 -35.71
N PRO A 242 15.48 10.99 -35.27
CA PRO A 242 15.35 11.57 -33.93
C PRO A 242 14.64 10.65 -32.91
N ALA A 243 15.21 10.51 -31.71
CA ALA A 243 14.67 9.62 -30.67
C ALA A 243 13.18 9.87 -30.32
N PRO A 244 12.67 11.12 -30.24
CA PRO A 244 11.25 11.36 -29.97
C PRO A 244 10.32 10.80 -31.06
N ASP A 245 10.72 10.84 -32.31
CA ASP A 245 9.88 10.38 -33.43
C ASP A 245 9.74 8.86 -33.42
N PHE A 246 10.85 8.15 -33.17
CA PHE A 246 10.83 6.69 -32.99
C PHE A 246 10.08 6.26 -31.73
N ALA A 247 10.17 7.04 -30.65
CA ALA A 247 9.40 6.79 -29.43
C ALA A 247 7.88 6.91 -29.68
N ARG A 248 7.43 7.95 -30.38
CA ARG A 248 6.02 8.12 -30.74
C ARG A 248 5.53 6.99 -31.66
N ALA A 249 6.30 6.68 -32.69
CA ALA A 249 5.97 5.61 -33.63
C ALA A 249 5.91 4.23 -32.95
N PHE A 250 6.75 3.97 -31.95
CA PHE A 250 6.68 2.77 -31.11
C PHE A 250 5.35 2.67 -30.36
N LEU A 251 4.89 3.76 -29.74
CA LEU A 251 3.64 3.77 -28.96
C LEU A 251 2.38 3.67 -29.81
N GLU A 252 2.45 4.14 -31.06
CA GLU A 252 1.38 3.95 -32.04
C GLU A 252 1.31 2.50 -32.53
N ALA A 253 2.46 1.86 -32.75
CA ALA A 253 2.56 0.52 -33.33
C ALA A 253 2.38 -0.61 -32.30
N VAL A 254 2.86 -0.42 -31.07
CA VAL A 254 2.93 -1.47 -30.05
C VAL A 254 1.93 -1.19 -28.94
N ARG A 255 0.97 -2.10 -28.77
CA ARG A 255 0.11 -2.11 -27.59
C ARG A 255 0.82 -2.82 -26.43
N PRO A 256 0.67 -2.35 -25.18
CA PRO A 256 1.23 -3.04 -24.03
C PRO A 256 0.59 -4.43 -23.93
N ARG A 257 1.38 -5.51 -24.07
CA ARG A 257 1.04 -6.82 -23.48
C ARG A 257 2.20 -7.83 -23.58
N SER A 258 2.34 -8.57 -22.49
CA SER A 258 3.19 -9.77 -22.27
C SER A 258 4.69 -9.59 -22.09
N ALA A 259 5.33 -8.57 -22.67
CA ALA A 259 6.78 -8.39 -22.57
C ALA A 259 7.17 -7.14 -21.78
N PRO A 260 8.35 -7.13 -21.11
CA PRO A 260 8.95 -5.92 -20.54
C PRO A 260 9.09 -4.80 -21.59
N PHE A 261 9.06 -3.55 -21.16
CA PHE A 261 9.05 -2.36 -22.04
C PHE A 261 10.30 -2.31 -22.91
N ALA A 262 11.48 -2.56 -22.31
CA ALA A 262 12.75 -2.59 -23.03
C ALA A 262 12.79 -3.67 -24.12
N VAL A 263 12.24 -4.86 -23.86
CA VAL A 263 12.14 -5.96 -24.84
C VAL A 263 11.27 -5.54 -26.02
N ALA A 264 10.09 -4.99 -25.72
CA ALA A 264 9.15 -4.56 -26.76
C ALA A 264 9.73 -3.45 -27.63
N LEU A 265 10.43 -2.48 -27.01
CA LEU A 265 11.11 -1.40 -27.71
C LEU A 265 12.26 -1.91 -28.58
N ALA A 266 13.11 -2.80 -28.05
CA ALA A 266 14.21 -3.42 -28.80
C ALA A 266 13.72 -4.16 -30.04
N ALA A 267 12.66 -4.97 -29.89
CA ALA A 267 12.05 -5.70 -31.00
C ALA A 267 11.50 -4.75 -32.09
N TYR A 268 10.80 -3.70 -31.69
CA TYR A 268 10.28 -2.70 -32.60
C TYR A 268 11.39 -1.95 -33.35
N LEU A 269 12.39 -1.44 -32.63
CA LEU A 269 13.50 -0.71 -33.23
C LEU A 269 14.30 -1.60 -34.18
N SER A 270 14.48 -2.88 -33.83
CA SER A 270 15.17 -3.84 -34.69
C SER A 270 14.46 -4.03 -36.02
N GLN A 271 13.12 -4.13 -35.97
CA GLN A 271 12.29 -4.27 -37.16
C GLN A 271 12.33 -3.02 -38.04
N VAL A 272 12.23 -1.83 -37.45
CA VAL A 272 12.16 -0.56 -38.21
C VAL A 272 13.52 -0.15 -38.76
N ALA A 273 14.59 -0.31 -37.99
CA ALA A 273 15.94 0.09 -38.38
C ALA A 273 16.71 -1.00 -39.15
N GLY A 274 16.20 -2.24 -39.18
CA GLY A 274 16.83 -3.37 -39.88
C GLY A 274 18.16 -3.83 -39.25
N ILE A 275 18.35 -3.61 -37.95
CA ILE A 275 19.54 -3.96 -37.17
C ILE A 275 19.15 -4.75 -35.92
N ASP A 276 20.02 -5.62 -35.42
CA ASP A 276 19.76 -6.34 -34.15
C ASP A 276 20.00 -5.40 -32.97
N ILE A 277 18.92 -4.99 -32.28
CA ILE A 277 18.93 -4.25 -31.03
C ILE A 277 18.30 -5.15 -29.96
N ARG A 278 19.00 -5.32 -28.84
CA ARG A 278 18.58 -6.15 -27.71
C ARG A 278 18.27 -5.30 -26.49
N GLU A 279 17.52 -5.87 -25.55
CA GLU A 279 17.24 -5.21 -24.27
C GLU A 279 18.53 -4.85 -23.51
N SER A 280 19.58 -5.68 -23.62
CA SER A 280 20.87 -5.50 -22.96
C SER A 280 21.69 -4.34 -23.53
N ASP A 281 21.31 -3.83 -24.71
CA ASP A 281 21.98 -2.67 -25.30
C ASP A 281 21.52 -1.35 -24.66
N PHE A 282 20.40 -1.35 -23.95
CA PHE A 282 19.95 -0.18 -23.21
C PHE A 282 20.69 -0.06 -21.88
N ASP A 283 21.28 1.10 -21.62
CA ASP A 283 21.85 1.41 -20.31
C ASP A 283 20.76 1.95 -19.37
N ILE A 284 20.16 1.04 -18.59
CA ILE A 284 19.10 1.36 -17.62
C ILE A 284 19.60 2.29 -16.52
N SER A 285 20.89 2.24 -16.16
CA SER A 285 21.44 3.05 -15.08
C SER A 285 21.45 4.56 -15.39
N THR A 286 21.40 4.90 -16.68
CA THR A 286 21.34 6.30 -17.15
C THR A 286 19.92 6.88 -17.18
N LEU A 287 18.89 6.06 -16.94
CA LEU A 287 17.52 6.53 -16.96
C LEU A 287 17.23 7.40 -15.74
N PRO A 288 16.58 8.56 -15.92
CA PRO A 288 16.02 9.31 -14.80
C PRO A 288 15.09 8.45 -13.94
N ALA A 289 15.20 8.60 -12.62
CA ALA A 289 14.48 7.78 -11.64
C ALA A 289 12.95 7.84 -11.79
N TYR A 290 12.41 8.96 -12.30
CA TYR A 290 10.98 9.15 -12.55
C TYR A 290 10.39 8.29 -13.68
N LEU A 291 11.22 7.64 -14.50
CA LEU A 291 10.80 6.73 -15.58
C LEU A 291 10.59 5.28 -15.11
N SER A 292 10.48 5.12 -13.79
CA SER A 292 10.16 3.87 -13.10
C SER A 292 9.19 4.19 -11.96
N PHE A 293 8.31 3.25 -11.61
CA PHE A 293 7.44 3.44 -10.45
C PHE A 293 8.26 3.42 -9.17
N ASN A 294 7.93 4.33 -8.25
CA ASN A 294 8.26 4.16 -6.84
C ASN A 294 7.17 3.30 -6.19
N LEU A 295 7.50 2.08 -5.75
CA LEU A 295 6.52 1.13 -5.20
C LEU A 295 6.43 1.34 -3.69
N ARG A 296 5.29 1.88 -3.25
CA ARG A 296 4.97 2.01 -1.83
C ARG A 296 4.23 0.77 -1.37
N ILE A 297 4.90 -0.08 -0.60
CA ILE A 297 4.26 -1.28 -0.05
C ILE A 297 3.59 -0.93 1.27
N VAL A 298 2.30 -1.26 1.38
CA VAL A 298 1.49 -1.03 2.58
C VAL A 298 0.97 -2.33 3.17
N ASP A 299 0.82 -2.37 4.49
CA ASP A 299 0.09 -3.43 5.18
C ASP A 299 -1.44 -3.28 5.01
N GLU A 300 -2.20 -4.15 5.66
CA GLU A 300 -3.66 -4.14 5.61
C GLU A 300 -4.30 -2.91 6.28
N HIS A 301 -3.57 -2.25 7.18
CA HIS A 301 -3.99 -1.02 7.85
C HIS A 301 -3.56 0.25 7.11
N GLY A 302 -2.88 0.11 5.96
CA GLY A 302 -2.38 1.23 5.16
C GLY A 302 -1.07 1.84 5.68
N LYS A 303 -0.38 1.19 6.63
CA LYS A 303 0.93 1.63 7.10
C LYS A 303 1.98 1.29 6.05
N VAL A 304 2.84 2.26 5.73
CA VAL A 304 3.95 2.08 4.79
C VAL A 304 5.02 1.19 5.41
N LEU A 305 5.33 0.09 4.73
CA LEU A 305 6.41 -0.84 5.09
C LEU A 305 7.73 -0.44 4.41
N THR A 306 7.66 -0.06 3.14
CA THR A 306 8.81 0.36 2.34
C THR A 306 8.38 1.19 1.14
N GLU A 307 9.31 1.96 0.58
CA GLU A 307 9.19 2.64 -0.72
C GLU A 307 10.47 2.33 -1.52
N GLU A 308 10.34 1.65 -2.66
CA GLU A 308 11.48 1.20 -3.46
C GLU A 308 11.08 1.03 -4.94
N ARG A 309 12.03 1.13 -5.87
CA ARG A 309 11.75 1.06 -7.32
C ARG A 309 11.93 -0.33 -7.92
N ASP A 310 12.69 -1.19 -7.26
CA ASP A 310 12.97 -2.55 -7.73
C ASP A 310 11.90 -3.52 -7.22
N LEU A 311 10.97 -3.89 -8.09
CA LEU A 311 9.90 -4.84 -7.75
C LEU A 311 10.44 -6.23 -7.39
N ALA A 312 11.50 -6.70 -8.06
CA ALA A 312 12.05 -8.03 -7.84
C ALA A 312 12.69 -8.12 -6.45
N ALA A 313 13.49 -7.12 -6.08
CA ALA A 313 14.10 -7.03 -4.75
C ALA A 313 13.04 -6.93 -3.64
N VAL A 314 11.98 -6.14 -3.87
CA VAL A 314 10.88 -5.99 -2.90
C VAL A 314 10.09 -7.31 -2.75
N LYS A 315 9.81 -8.01 -3.85
CA LYS A 315 9.15 -9.32 -3.80
C LYS A 315 9.97 -10.35 -3.04
N GLU A 316 11.28 -10.40 -3.26
CA GLU A 316 12.18 -11.32 -2.57
C GLU A 316 12.19 -11.03 -1.05
N ARG A 317 12.39 -9.75 -0.68
CA ARG A 317 12.44 -9.32 0.73
C ARG A 317 11.15 -9.59 1.49
N PHE A 318 9.99 -9.42 0.84
CA PHE A 318 8.68 -9.56 1.48
C PHE A 318 7.96 -10.86 1.12
N ALA A 319 8.62 -11.86 0.55
CA ALA A 319 7.96 -13.06 0.05
C ALA A 319 7.14 -13.80 1.12
N GLU A 320 7.73 -14.05 2.29
CA GLU A 320 7.04 -14.74 3.39
C GLU A 320 5.88 -13.90 3.96
N ALA A 321 6.14 -12.61 4.20
CA ALA A 321 5.13 -11.69 4.74
C ALA A 321 3.95 -11.48 3.77
N ALA A 322 4.23 -11.39 2.46
CA ALA A 322 3.22 -11.28 1.42
C ALA A 322 2.38 -12.56 1.28
N ARG A 323 3.02 -13.74 1.37
CA ARG A 323 2.34 -15.04 1.43
C ARG A 323 1.41 -15.14 2.63
N ALA A 324 1.88 -14.76 3.82
CA ALA A 324 1.08 -14.79 5.03
C ALA A 324 -0.10 -13.81 4.95
N ALA A 325 0.14 -12.55 4.57
CA ALA A 325 -0.92 -11.53 4.42
C ALA A 325 -1.93 -11.92 3.33
N PHE A 326 -1.48 -12.60 2.28
CA PHE A 326 -2.38 -13.14 1.26
C PHE A 326 -3.25 -14.27 1.81
N ALA A 327 -2.64 -15.25 2.48
CA ALA A 327 -3.36 -16.35 3.09
C ALA A 327 -4.36 -15.86 4.12
N GLU A 328 -4.03 -14.91 4.99
CA GLU A 328 -4.94 -14.33 5.98
C GLU A 328 -6.17 -13.67 5.32
N ARG A 329 -5.96 -12.92 4.23
CA ARG A 329 -7.06 -12.33 3.46
C ARG A 329 -7.97 -13.38 2.83
N VAL A 330 -7.40 -14.41 2.21
CA VAL A 330 -8.19 -15.51 1.61
C VAL A 330 -8.85 -16.36 2.70
N ASP A 331 -8.17 -16.53 3.83
CA ASP A 331 -8.68 -17.27 4.97
C ASP A 331 -9.91 -16.57 5.54
N ALA A 332 -9.93 -15.24 5.65
CA ALA A 332 -11.15 -14.53 6.03
C ALA A 332 -12.37 -14.85 5.13
N GLU A 333 -12.16 -15.24 3.87
CA GLU A 333 -13.22 -15.68 2.95
C GLU A 333 -13.55 -17.19 3.06
N PHE A 334 -12.58 -18.03 3.42
CA PHE A 334 -12.69 -19.50 3.44
C PHE A 334 -12.83 -20.12 4.84
N GLN A 335 -12.47 -19.39 5.89
CA GLN A 335 -12.34 -19.87 7.25
C GLN A 335 -13.69 -20.35 7.75
N ARG A 336 -13.73 -21.62 8.13
CA ARG A 336 -14.88 -22.23 8.77
C ARG A 336 -14.40 -23.08 9.92
N ASP A 337 -14.75 -22.68 11.12
CA ASP A 337 -14.43 -23.44 12.33
C ASP A 337 -15.58 -24.42 12.65
N HIS A 338 -15.34 -25.36 13.55
CA HIS A 338 -16.37 -26.26 14.09
C HIS A 338 -17.13 -27.09 13.03
N LEU A 339 -16.45 -27.57 11.99
CA LEU A 339 -17.10 -28.36 10.95
C LEU A 339 -17.54 -29.73 11.48
N SER A 340 -18.83 -30.04 11.31
CA SER A 340 -19.40 -31.38 11.53
C SER A 340 -19.78 -32.09 10.22
N ASP A 341 -19.81 -31.34 9.12
CA ASP A 341 -20.04 -31.83 7.76
C ASP A 341 -19.08 -31.18 6.77
N TRP A 342 -19.01 -31.73 5.55
CA TRP A 342 -18.15 -31.24 4.48
C TRP A 342 -18.56 -29.80 4.10
N PRO A 343 -17.62 -28.84 4.14
CA PRO A 343 -17.95 -27.42 3.98
C PRO A 343 -18.29 -27.01 2.55
N LEU A 344 -17.83 -27.79 1.57
CA LEU A 344 -17.94 -27.54 0.14
C LEU A 344 -18.12 -28.88 -0.59
N ASP A 345 -18.85 -28.85 -1.70
CA ASP A 345 -18.98 -30.01 -2.59
C ASP A 345 -17.63 -30.43 -3.19
N GLU A 346 -16.81 -29.44 -3.53
CA GLU A 346 -15.43 -29.61 -4.01
C GLU A 346 -14.52 -28.58 -3.36
N LEU A 347 -13.42 -29.04 -2.78
CA LEU A 347 -12.37 -28.19 -2.27
C LEU A 347 -11.39 -27.89 -3.42
N PRO A 348 -11.25 -26.62 -3.87
CA PRO A 348 -10.32 -26.31 -4.94
C PRO A 348 -8.89 -26.60 -4.46
N LEU A 349 -8.07 -27.18 -5.33
CA LEU A 349 -6.64 -27.42 -5.04
C LEU A 349 -5.87 -26.15 -4.74
N GLU A 350 -6.29 -25.06 -5.37
CA GLU A 350 -5.62 -23.80 -5.37
C GLU A 350 -6.64 -22.69 -5.64
N ILE A 351 -6.47 -21.59 -4.92
CA ILE A 351 -7.20 -20.35 -5.11
C ILE A 351 -6.19 -19.32 -5.58
N SER A 352 -6.48 -18.68 -6.72
CA SER A 352 -5.75 -17.53 -7.19
C SER A 352 -6.57 -16.27 -6.94
N ALA A 353 -5.94 -15.18 -6.50
CA ALA A 353 -6.62 -13.89 -6.33
C ALA A 353 -6.06 -12.81 -7.26
N GLU A 354 -6.59 -11.59 -7.10
CA GLU A 354 -6.05 -10.37 -7.71
C GLU A 354 -4.53 -10.31 -7.55
N GLY A 355 -3.84 -10.00 -8.64
CA GLY A 355 -2.39 -10.04 -8.73
C GLY A 355 -1.86 -11.40 -9.17
N GLY A 356 -2.47 -12.54 -8.88
CA GLY A 356 -1.90 -13.86 -9.20
C GLY A 356 -1.16 -14.53 -8.02
N ALA A 357 -1.37 -14.04 -6.80
CA ALA A 357 -1.03 -14.76 -5.58
C ALA A 357 -1.88 -16.03 -5.43
N ARG A 358 -1.31 -17.07 -4.81
CA ARG A 358 -1.89 -18.41 -4.69
C ARG A 358 -2.05 -18.82 -3.23
N ALA A 359 -3.17 -19.45 -2.91
CA ALA A 359 -3.47 -20.01 -1.61
C ALA A 359 -4.05 -21.42 -1.77
N PHE A 360 -3.82 -22.26 -0.77
CA PHE A 360 -4.15 -23.68 -0.82
C PHE A 360 -5.12 -23.99 0.32
N PRO A 361 -6.43 -24.08 0.05
CA PRO A 361 -7.40 -24.35 1.10
C PRO A 361 -7.27 -25.80 1.56
N ALA A 362 -7.25 -26.01 2.87
CA ALA A 362 -7.11 -27.32 3.47
C ALA A 362 -7.88 -27.41 4.79
N LEU A 363 -8.44 -28.59 5.03
CA LEU A 363 -8.98 -28.95 6.34
C LEU A 363 -7.84 -29.07 7.36
N TYR A 364 -8.04 -28.57 8.57
CA TYR A 364 -7.08 -28.68 9.66
C TYR A 364 -7.71 -29.34 10.89
N ASP A 365 -6.89 -29.98 11.73
CA ASP A 365 -7.28 -30.56 13.02
C ASP A 365 -6.54 -29.82 14.13
N ASP A 366 -7.27 -29.22 15.08
CA ASP A 366 -6.70 -28.54 16.27
C ASP A 366 -6.64 -29.43 17.52
N GLY A 367 -7.01 -30.71 17.37
CA GLY A 367 -7.07 -31.72 18.42
C GLY A 367 -8.48 -31.94 18.97
N GLN A 368 -9.33 -30.92 18.99
CA GLN A 368 -10.72 -31.00 19.45
C GLN A 368 -11.73 -30.90 18.31
N GLN A 369 -11.40 -30.17 17.26
CA GLN A 369 -12.30 -29.76 16.19
C GLN A 369 -11.59 -29.82 14.84
N VAL A 370 -12.39 -29.80 13.78
CA VAL A 370 -11.93 -29.66 12.41
C VAL A 370 -12.47 -28.36 11.85
N GLY A 371 -11.63 -27.66 11.10
CA GLY A 371 -12.00 -26.47 10.37
C GLY A 371 -11.44 -26.49 8.95
N LEU A 372 -11.83 -25.51 8.15
CA LEU A 372 -11.29 -25.22 6.84
C LEU A 372 -10.54 -23.89 6.91
N ARG A 373 -9.33 -23.83 6.37
CA ARG A 373 -8.57 -22.58 6.24
C ARG A 373 -7.72 -22.53 4.99
N ALA A 374 -7.29 -21.34 4.58
CA ALA A 374 -6.37 -21.13 3.46
C ALA A 374 -4.92 -21.07 3.92
N TYR A 375 -4.04 -21.85 3.29
CA TYR A 375 -2.60 -21.85 3.56
C TYR A 375 -1.84 -21.12 2.47
N ALA A 376 -0.73 -20.47 2.84
CA ALA A 376 0.15 -19.81 1.89
C ALA A 376 1.11 -20.78 1.18
N ASP A 377 1.44 -21.90 1.84
CA ASP A 377 2.35 -22.93 1.33
C ASP A 377 1.60 -24.23 1.03
N VAL A 378 1.93 -24.83 -0.11
CA VAL A 378 1.27 -26.06 -0.57
C VAL A 378 1.65 -27.27 0.27
N ALA A 379 2.90 -27.34 0.78
CA ALA A 379 3.34 -28.45 1.59
C ALA A 379 2.67 -28.42 2.97
N GLU A 380 2.49 -27.24 3.56
CA GLU A 380 1.71 -27.07 4.78
C GLU A 380 0.25 -27.50 4.59
N ALA A 381 -0.39 -27.07 3.49
CA ALA A 381 -1.75 -27.46 3.16
C ALA A 381 -1.88 -28.99 2.98
N MET A 382 -0.96 -29.59 2.23
CA MET A 382 -0.92 -31.04 2.00
C MET A 382 -0.62 -31.85 3.27
N ALA A 383 0.12 -31.30 4.22
CA ALA A 383 0.37 -31.95 5.51
C ALA A 383 -0.83 -31.84 6.46
N ALA A 384 -1.53 -30.71 6.45
CA ALA A 384 -2.71 -30.47 7.30
C ALA A 384 -3.95 -31.21 6.79
N HIS A 385 -4.21 -31.17 5.48
CA HIS A 385 -5.44 -31.65 4.88
C HIS A 385 -5.83 -33.09 5.28
N PRO A 386 -4.93 -34.08 5.23
CA PRO A 386 -5.26 -35.46 5.60
C PRO A 386 -5.67 -35.60 7.08
N ARG A 387 -5.06 -34.82 7.98
CA ARG A 387 -5.40 -34.82 9.41
C ARG A 387 -6.80 -34.25 9.64
N GLY A 388 -7.12 -33.14 8.97
CA GLY A 388 -8.47 -32.56 9.00
C GLY A 388 -9.54 -33.51 8.43
N VAL A 389 -9.26 -34.15 7.29
CA VAL A 389 -10.15 -35.17 6.68
C VAL A 389 -10.42 -36.32 7.65
N ARG A 390 -9.36 -36.86 8.26
CA ARG A 390 -9.47 -37.94 9.26
C ARG A 390 -10.38 -37.52 10.41
N ARG A 391 -10.18 -36.32 10.97
CA ARG A 391 -10.99 -35.79 12.07
C ARG A 391 -12.46 -35.63 11.67
N LEU A 392 -12.74 -35.06 10.51
CA LEU A 392 -14.11 -34.87 10.02
C LEU A 392 -14.83 -36.20 9.85
N VAL A 393 -14.14 -37.20 9.29
CA VAL A 393 -14.69 -38.56 9.15
C VAL A 393 -14.99 -39.17 10.51
N LEU A 394 -14.08 -39.05 11.49
CA LEU A 394 -14.31 -39.53 12.85
C LEU A 394 -15.51 -38.86 13.53
N ILE A 395 -15.74 -37.57 13.28
CA ILE A 395 -16.92 -36.84 13.78
C ILE A 395 -18.21 -37.35 13.12
N GLN A 396 -18.19 -37.60 11.81
CA GLN A 396 -19.36 -38.10 11.08
C GLN A 396 -19.76 -39.52 11.43
N ILE A 397 -18.80 -40.36 11.82
CA ILE A 397 -19.04 -41.77 12.19
C ILE A 397 -19.03 -42.00 13.70
N ASP A 398 -19.12 -40.95 14.51
CA ASP A 398 -18.97 -41.01 15.98
C ASP A 398 -19.94 -42.01 16.64
N ASP A 399 -21.17 -42.14 16.14
CA ASP A 399 -22.12 -43.16 16.60
C ASP A 399 -21.65 -44.59 16.32
N GLN A 400 -21.14 -44.83 15.11
CA GLN A 400 -20.56 -46.11 14.70
C GLN A 400 -19.27 -46.40 15.47
N LEU A 401 -18.45 -45.38 15.74
CA LEU A 401 -17.24 -45.45 16.54
C LEU A 401 -17.57 -45.94 17.96
N ARG A 402 -18.57 -45.30 18.61
CA ARG A 402 -19.07 -45.72 19.93
C ARG A 402 -19.65 -47.14 19.92
N TYR A 403 -20.30 -47.54 18.82
CA TYR A 403 -20.81 -48.90 18.66
C TYR A 403 -19.66 -49.90 18.56
N TRP A 404 -18.66 -49.65 17.70
CA TRP A 404 -17.50 -50.53 17.55
C TRP A 404 -16.66 -50.59 18.82
N GLN A 405 -16.45 -49.49 19.53
CA GLN A 405 -15.75 -49.49 20.82
C GLN A 405 -16.43 -50.41 21.85
N ARG A 406 -17.76 -50.48 21.85
CA ARG A 406 -18.52 -51.37 22.75
C ARG A 406 -18.54 -52.83 22.31
N HIS A 407 -18.46 -53.09 20.99
CA HIS A 407 -18.68 -54.42 20.43
C HIS A 407 -17.43 -55.08 19.84
N LEU A 408 -16.29 -54.37 19.74
CA LEU A 408 -15.03 -54.92 19.25
C LEU A 408 -14.44 -55.89 20.27
N LYS A 409 -14.47 -57.16 19.91
CA LYS A 409 -13.87 -58.24 20.71
C LYS A 409 -12.37 -58.32 20.39
N LEU A 410 -11.56 -57.97 21.38
CA LEU A 410 -10.12 -58.17 21.36
C LEU A 410 -9.78 -59.58 21.88
N SER A 411 -8.75 -60.22 21.35
CA SER A 411 -8.28 -61.51 21.88
C SER A 411 -7.72 -61.34 23.30
N ALA A 412 -7.77 -62.41 24.11
CA ALA A 412 -7.24 -62.39 25.48
C ALA A 412 -5.74 -62.05 25.50
N ASP A 413 -4.98 -62.56 24.52
CA ASP A 413 -3.54 -62.30 24.39
C ASP A 413 -3.25 -60.82 24.07
N ALA A 414 -4.05 -60.19 23.20
CA ALA A 414 -3.90 -58.77 22.87
C ALA A 414 -4.27 -57.86 24.06
N GLN A 415 -5.30 -58.24 24.82
CA GLN A 415 -5.70 -57.52 26.04
C GLN A 415 -4.62 -57.60 27.12
N MET A 416 -4.03 -58.78 27.34
CA MET A 416 -2.92 -58.94 28.29
C MET A 416 -1.66 -58.18 27.87
N ALA A 417 -1.31 -58.24 26.57
CA ALA A 417 -0.12 -57.59 26.06
C ALA A 417 -0.21 -56.05 26.14
N TYR A 418 -1.38 -55.47 25.84
CA TYR A 418 -1.56 -54.02 25.84
C TYR A 418 -2.00 -53.45 27.19
N GLY A 419 -2.60 -54.27 28.06
CA GLY A 419 -3.03 -53.85 29.41
C GLY A 419 -1.88 -53.39 30.32
N VAL A 420 -0.63 -53.75 29.97
CA VAL A 420 0.60 -53.26 30.63
C VAL A 420 1.02 -51.88 30.13
N VAL A 421 0.56 -51.48 28.94
CA VAL A 421 0.86 -50.20 28.29
C VAL A 421 -0.20 -49.16 28.60
N ASP A 422 -1.48 -49.51 28.43
CA ASP A 422 -2.63 -48.62 28.67
C ASP A 422 -3.96 -49.42 28.84
N SER A 423 -5.07 -48.71 29.01
CA SER A 423 -6.42 -49.24 29.06
C SER A 423 -6.84 -49.97 27.78
N ILE A 424 -7.64 -51.02 27.95
CA ILE A 424 -8.20 -51.83 26.85
C ILE A 424 -9.11 -50.97 25.96
N GLU A 425 -9.78 -49.98 26.54
CA GLU A 425 -10.61 -49.00 25.86
C GLU A 425 -9.78 -48.12 24.91
N ARG A 426 -8.56 -47.75 25.31
CA ARG A 426 -7.61 -47.07 24.42
C ARG A 426 -7.16 -47.98 23.29
N LEU A 427 -6.84 -49.26 23.58
CA LEU A 427 -6.53 -50.23 22.52
C LEU A 427 -7.67 -50.36 21.49
N ARG A 428 -8.93 -50.46 21.93
CA ARG A 428 -10.07 -50.54 21.01
C ARG A 428 -10.17 -49.29 20.14
N ARG A 429 -9.97 -48.12 20.73
CA ARG A 429 -9.96 -46.84 20.00
C ARG A 429 -8.83 -46.79 18.97
N ASP A 430 -7.62 -47.13 19.38
CA ASP A 430 -6.43 -47.13 18.51
C ASP A 430 -6.60 -48.08 17.31
N VAL A 431 -7.18 -49.27 17.54
CA VAL A 431 -7.47 -50.23 16.45
C VAL A 431 -8.51 -49.69 15.47
N ILE A 432 -9.55 -49.02 15.96
CA ILE A 432 -10.59 -48.43 15.10
C ILE A 432 -10.02 -47.25 14.32
N GLU A 433 -9.27 -46.37 14.98
CA GLU A 433 -8.62 -45.23 14.34
C GLU A 433 -7.60 -45.68 13.28
N ALA A 434 -6.78 -46.70 13.56
CA ALA A 434 -5.85 -47.28 12.58
C ALA A 434 -6.57 -47.93 11.39
N ALA A 435 -7.76 -48.52 11.60
CA ALA A 435 -8.58 -49.04 10.51
C ALA A 435 -9.16 -47.93 9.63
N VAL A 436 -9.59 -46.80 10.23
CA VAL A 436 -10.02 -45.61 9.49
C VAL A 436 -8.85 -45.05 8.68
N ASP A 437 -7.66 -44.95 9.26
CA ASP A 437 -6.45 -44.47 8.57
C ASP A 437 -6.10 -45.35 7.36
N ARG A 438 -6.25 -46.68 7.49
CA ARG A 438 -6.04 -47.62 6.39
C ARG A 438 -7.02 -47.38 5.23
N VAL A 439 -8.30 -47.18 5.55
CA VAL A 439 -9.35 -46.93 4.54
C VAL A 439 -9.13 -45.58 3.84
N LEU A 440 -8.70 -44.56 4.58
CA LEU A 440 -8.37 -43.25 4.04
C LEU A 440 -7.09 -43.27 3.18
N ALA A 441 -6.12 -44.12 3.50
CA ALA A 441 -4.89 -44.28 2.72
C ALA A 441 -5.08 -45.09 1.42
N ASP A 442 -5.95 -46.10 1.42
CA ASP A 442 -6.25 -46.92 0.25
C ASP A 442 -7.23 -46.23 -0.73
N SER A 443 -7.84 -45.10 -0.33
CA SER A 443 -8.60 -44.22 -1.21
C SER A 443 -7.65 -43.20 -1.86
N PRO A 444 -7.57 -43.09 -3.20
CA PRO A 444 -6.64 -42.16 -3.83
C PRO A 444 -7.00 -40.72 -3.42
N GLN A 445 -6.08 -40.07 -2.70
CA GLN A 445 -6.13 -38.65 -2.32
C GLN A 445 -5.90 -37.74 -3.56
N GLN A 446 -6.64 -37.95 -4.64
CA GLN A 446 -6.79 -36.97 -5.70
C GLN A 446 -8.09 -36.20 -5.48
N PRO A 447 -8.11 -34.88 -5.68
CA PRO A 447 -9.33 -34.12 -5.74
C PRO A 447 -10.01 -34.49 -7.06
N LYS A 448 -10.93 -35.45 -6.96
CA LYS A 448 -11.86 -35.79 -8.03
C LYS A 448 -13.27 -35.90 -7.46
N PRO A 449 -14.26 -35.51 -8.27
CA PRO A 449 -15.59 -35.08 -7.83
C PRO A 449 -16.31 -36.22 -7.12
N LYS A 450 -16.84 -35.95 -5.91
CA LYS A 450 -17.77 -36.80 -5.17
C LYS A 450 -17.35 -38.28 -4.97
N PRO A 451 -17.32 -38.77 -3.72
CA PRO A 451 -18.28 -39.81 -3.41
C PRO A 451 -19.67 -39.16 -3.46
N LYS A 452 -20.60 -39.66 -4.28
CA LYS A 452 -22.01 -39.26 -4.16
C LYS A 452 -22.44 -39.35 -2.68
N PRO A 453 -23.46 -38.62 -2.20
CA PRO A 453 -24.02 -38.87 -0.86
C PRO A 453 -24.44 -40.34 -0.64
N GLU A 454 -24.59 -41.13 -1.72
CA GLU A 454 -24.74 -42.59 -1.69
C GLU A 454 -23.46 -43.42 -1.48
N ALA A 455 -22.27 -42.83 -1.61
CA ALA A 455 -20.98 -43.44 -1.31
C ALA A 455 -20.47 -43.08 0.10
N ALA A 456 -20.92 -41.95 0.67
CA ALA A 456 -20.81 -41.66 2.11
C ALA A 456 -21.83 -42.44 2.96
N LYS A 457 -22.91 -42.92 2.33
CA LYS A 457 -23.54 -44.19 2.75
C LYS A 457 -22.55 -45.31 2.43
N VAL A 458 -21.49 -45.45 3.24
CA VAL A 458 -20.69 -46.67 3.27
C VAL A 458 -21.68 -47.81 3.32
N ARG A 459 -21.66 -48.61 2.26
CA ARG A 459 -22.65 -49.63 1.99
C ARG A 459 -22.77 -50.48 3.24
N ALA A 460 -23.95 -50.52 3.85
CA ALA A 460 -24.33 -51.57 4.78
C ALA A 460 -24.15 -52.98 4.16
N GLN A 461 -23.89 -53.05 2.86
CA GLN A 461 -23.51 -54.25 2.10
C GLN A 461 -21.99 -54.46 1.92
N ASP A 462 -21.13 -53.43 2.04
CA ASP A 462 -19.65 -53.57 2.07
C ASP A 462 -19.14 -53.91 3.48
N VAL A 463 -20.07 -53.96 4.45
CA VAL A 463 -19.96 -54.73 5.70
C VAL A 463 -19.67 -56.22 5.41
N ARG A 464 -19.81 -56.70 4.16
CA ARG A 464 -19.30 -58.02 3.75
C ARG A 464 -17.77 -58.10 3.67
N ASP A 465 -17.04 -57.00 3.47
CA ASP A 465 -15.57 -56.99 3.46
C ASP A 465 -14.98 -56.61 4.83
N PHE A 466 -15.78 -55.98 5.70
CA PHE A 466 -15.51 -55.94 7.15
C PHE A 466 -15.48 -57.36 7.75
N LYS A 467 -16.19 -58.33 7.16
CA LYS A 467 -16.06 -59.77 7.49
C LYS A 467 -14.72 -60.37 7.02
N ALA A 468 -14.03 -59.79 6.03
CA ALA A 468 -12.73 -60.25 5.56
C ALA A 468 -11.58 -59.72 6.43
N LEU A 469 -11.62 -58.45 6.87
CA LEU A 469 -10.59 -57.89 7.76
C LEU A 469 -10.64 -58.51 9.18
N ALA A 470 -11.85 -58.77 9.71
CA ALA A 470 -12.03 -59.51 10.96
C ALA A 470 -11.60 -61.00 10.85
N SER A 471 -11.50 -61.54 9.63
CA SER A 471 -11.01 -62.90 9.39
C SER A 471 -9.47 -62.99 9.29
N ALA A 472 -8.78 -61.89 8.97
CA ALA A 472 -7.31 -61.83 8.95
C ALA A 472 -6.68 -61.70 10.35
N VAL A 473 -7.43 -61.15 11.32
CA VAL A 473 -7.07 -61.16 12.76
C VAL A 473 -7.25 -62.56 13.38
N ARG A 474 -7.81 -63.51 12.62
CA ARG A 474 -8.04 -64.91 13.04
C ARG A 474 -7.34 -65.90 12.10
N ARG A 475 -6.01 -65.89 12.09
CA ARG A 475 -5.27 -67.17 12.11
C ARG A 475 -4.01 -67.06 12.99
N PRO A 476 -3.81 -67.99 13.95
CA PRO A 476 -2.91 -67.85 15.08
C PRO A 476 -1.56 -68.53 14.82
N ALA A 477 -0.59 -68.21 15.67
CA ALA A 477 0.41 -69.14 16.22
C ALA A 477 0.46 -70.53 15.58
N ASP A 478 1.39 -70.74 14.65
CA ASP A 478 2.01 -72.04 14.37
C ASP A 478 3.36 -71.82 13.67
N ASN A 479 4.32 -71.33 14.46
CA ASN A 479 5.66 -71.92 14.51
C ASN A 479 6.26 -71.60 15.90
N PRO A 480 6.35 -72.57 16.83
CA PRO A 480 6.93 -72.36 18.16
C PRO A 480 8.47 -72.34 18.16
N ALA A 481 9.12 -72.46 17.00
CA ALA A 481 10.58 -72.53 16.91
C ALA A 481 11.10 -72.00 15.57
N ALA A 482 11.07 -70.67 15.39
CA ALA A 482 12.03 -69.97 14.53
C ALA A 482 12.48 -68.72 15.30
N GLY A 483 13.79 -68.56 15.45
CA GLY A 483 14.46 -67.80 16.51
C GLY A 483 13.89 -66.39 16.75
N ARG A 484 13.68 -65.98 17.99
CA ARG A 484 14.74 -65.52 18.91
C ARG A 484 15.76 -64.60 18.22
N SER A 485 15.30 -63.52 17.60
CA SER A 485 15.91 -62.18 17.66
C SER A 485 14.89 -61.16 17.13
N ASP A 486 14.99 -59.90 17.58
CA ASP A 486 14.39 -58.72 16.93
C ASP A 486 12.99 -58.23 17.33
N LEU A 487 12.52 -58.54 18.54
CA LEU A 487 11.38 -57.82 19.17
C LEU A 487 11.70 -57.26 20.57
N VAL A 488 12.96 -56.85 20.78
CA VAL A 488 13.33 -55.93 21.88
C VAL A 488 13.99 -54.69 21.27
N SER A 489 13.21 -53.94 20.50
CA SER A 489 13.55 -52.54 20.20
C SER A 489 12.37 -51.86 19.52
N ARG A 490 11.88 -50.80 20.18
CA ARG A 490 10.84 -49.84 19.77
C ARG A 490 9.40 -50.24 20.17
N PRO A 491 9.05 -50.00 21.44
CA PRO A 491 8.16 -48.86 21.70
C PRO A 491 8.70 -47.95 22.83
N ALA A 492 9.85 -47.32 22.60
CA ALA A 492 10.40 -46.30 23.49
C ALA A 492 10.82 -45.01 22.75
N ALA A 493 10.55 -44.91 21.44
CA ALA A 493 10.98 -43.76 20.62
C ALA A 493 9.87 -42.77 20.29
N ALA A 494 8.58 -43.12 20.44
CA ALA A 494 7.48 -42.23 20.07
C ALA A 494 6.92 -41.38 21.23
N HIS A 495 7.45 -41.54 22.46
CA HIS A 495 7.01 -40.76 23.63
C HIS A 495 8.09 -39.80 24.16
N ALA A 496 9.30 -39.82 23.58
CA ALA A 496 10.41 -38.94 23.96
C ALA A 496 10.49 -37.66 23.12
N GLU A 497 9.90 -37.61 21.92
CA GLU A 497 9.89 -36.40 21.08
C GLU A 497 8.75 -35.42 21.41
N LEU A 498 7.73 -35.83 22.17
CA LEU A 498 6.64 -34.94 22.61
C LEU A 498 6.81 -34.35 24.03
N VAL A 499 7.91 -34.70 24.72
CA VAL A 499 8.26 -34.15 26.05
C VAL A 499 9.63 -33.46 26.05
N GLY A 500 10.43 -33.61 24.98
CA GLY A 500 11.77 -33.01 24.85
C GLY A 500 11.82 -31.52 24.51
N ASP A 501 10.81 -30.98 23.83
CA ASP A 501 10.82 -29.58 23.35
C ASP A 501 10.30 -28.54 24.37
N ALA A 502 9.83 -28.97 25.54
CA ALA A 502 9.49 -28.07 26.64
C ALA A 502 10.66 -27.79 27.62
N ALA A 503 11.85 -28.34 27.37
CA ALA A 503 13.00 -28.27 28.29
C ALA A 503 14.25 -27.55 27.71
N HIS A 504 14.10 -26.77 26.63
CA HIS A 504 15.16 -25.91 26.07
C HIS A 504 14.91 -24.40 26.16
N SER A 505 13.86 -23.95 26.88
CA SER A 505 13.76 -22.55 27.32
C SER A 505 13.61 -22.48 28.84
N GLY A 506 14.72 -22.49 29.58
CA GLY A 506 14.63 -22.42 31.04
C GLY A 506 15.93 -22.70 31.81
N ARG A 507 17.05 -22.07 31.45
CA ARG A 507 18.19 -21.90 32.34
C ARG A 507 18.76 -20.49 32.20
N ASP A 508 18.17 -19.57 32.95
CA ASP A 508 18.90 -18.44 33.53
C ASP A 508 18.14 -17.93 34.76
N ALA A 509 18.42 -18.54 35.91
CA ALA A 509 18.22 -17.93 37.23
C ALA A 509 18.74 -18.87 38.32
N ARG A 510 19.50 -18.29 39.25
CA ARG A 510 19.89 -18.81 40.58
C ARG A 510 21.22 -19.57 40.66
N SER A 511 22.30 -18.90 40.30
CA SER A 511 23.38 -18.70 41.27
C SER A 511 23.14 -17.35 41.98
N LEU A 512 23.60 -17.21 43.24
CA LEU A 512 23.42 -16.08 44.17
C LEU A 512 22.25 -16.22 45.17
N ARG A 513 22.54 -16.86 46.31
CA ARG A 513 22.48 -16.21 47.63
C ARG A 513 22.97 -17.16 48.71
N ARG A 514 24.17 -16.88 49.24
CA ARG A 514 24.42 -16.65 50.67
C ARG A 514 25.88 -16.31 50.84
N GLU A 515 26.16 -15.06 51.17
CA GLU A 515 26.94 -14.64 52.35
C GLU A 515 27.20 -13.14 52.25
N GLN A 516 26.68 -12.37 53.21
CA GLN A 516 27.25 -11.08 53.58
C GLN A 516 28.15 -11.33 54.80
N PRO A 517 29.27 -10.61 54.86
CA PRO A 517 29.43 -9.74 56.02
C PRO A 517 29.91 -8.33 55.63
N GLY A 518 29.21 -7.33 56.19
CA GLY A 518 29.80 -6.22 56.94
C GLY A 518 30.72 -5.18 56.28
N ILE A 519 30.19 -3.95 56.23
CA ILE A 519 30.75 -2.70 56.81
C ILE A 519 31.72 -1.83 55.97
N ARG A 520 31.41 -0.51 56.01
CA ARG A 520 32.19 0.72 55.65
C ARG A 520 32.33 0.97 54.14
N THR A 521 32.04 2.16 53.60
CA THR A 521 31.97 3.53 54.16
C THR A 521 31.07 4.37 53.27
#